data_AF-A0A2B0MU41-F1
#
_entry.id   AF-A0A2B0MU41-F1
#
_cell.length_a   1.000
_cell.length_b   1.000
_cell.length_c   1.000
_cell.angle_alpha   90.00
_cell.angle_beta   90.00
_cell.angle_gamma   90.00
#
_symmetry.space_group_name_H-M   'P 1'
#
loop_
_entity.id
_entity.type
_entity.pdbx_description
1 polymer ?
#
loop_
_entity_poly.entity_id
_entity_poly.type
_entity_poly.pdbx_seq_one_letter_code
_entity_poly.pdbx_strand_id
1 'polypeptide(L)' 'MNRTFRILMKITPPLSMFFILIGLTLGVIGVLDHNIKTITGSLFIIAQAAIAIIYTKSFKRIWGQ' A
#
# COMPACT_ATOMS: atom_id res chain seq x y z
N MET A 1 -15.19 -15.45 10.38
CA MET A 1 -14.11 -14.43 10.34
C MET A 1 -14.22 -13.50 11.54
N ASN A 2 -13.15 -13.29 12.32
CA ASN A 2 -13.18 -12.43 13.50
C ASN A 2 -13.59 -10.98 13.14
N ARG A 3 -14.37 -10.31 14.00
CA ARG A 3 -14.89 -8.95 13.80
C ARG A 3 -13.74 -7.95 13.56
N THR A 4 -12.65 -8.10 14.32
CA THR A 4 -11.42 -7.31 14.16
C THR A 4 -10.80 -7.48 12.77
N PHE A 5 -10.74 -8.72 12.27
CA PHE A 5 -10.16 -9.04 10.96
C PHE A 5 -10.99 -8.47 9.81
N ARG A 6 -12.32 -8.45 9.95
CA ARG A 6 -13.24 -7.83 8.99
C ARG A 6 -13.08 -6.31 8.93
N ILE A 7 -12.86 -5.67 10.08
CA ILE A 7 -12.58 -4.23 10.16
C ILE A 7 -11.23 -3.94 9.50
N LEU A 8 -10.19 -4.72 9.82
CA LEU A 8 -8.85 -4.59 9.25
C LEU A 8 -8.90 -4.64 7.72
N MET A 9 -9.52 -5.67 7.12
CA MET A 9 -9.67 -5.76 5.66
C MET A 9 -10.54 -4.66 5.03
N LYS A 10 -11.35 -3.95 5.81
CA LYS A 10 -12.12 -2.80 5.32
C LYS A 10 -11.26 -1.53 5.28
N ILE A 11 -10.32 -1.38 6.22
CA ILE A 11 -9.44 -0.21 6.33
C ILE A 11 -8.12 -0.35 5.54
N THR A 12 -7.66 -1.57 5.26
CA THR A 12 -6.41 -1.81 4.53
C THR A 12 -6.39 -1.17 3.13
N PRO A 13 -7.46 -1.26 2.30
CA PRO A 13 -7.44 -0.65 0.97
C PRO A 13 -7.30 0.88 0.96
N PRO A 14 -8.10 1.67 1.71
CA PRO A 14 -7.93 3.13 1.74
C PRO A 14 -6.59 3.54 2.35
N LEU A 15 -6.11 2.83 3.38
CA LEU A 15 -4.80 3.10 3.97
C LEU A 15 -3.66 2.84 2.96
N SER A 16 -3.75 1.77 2.18
CA SER A 16 -2.77 1.47 1.13
C SER A 16 -2.77 2.53 0.03
N MET A 17 -3.93 3.07 -0.34
CA MET A 17 -4.03 4.17 -1.31
C MET A 17 -3.31 5.43 -0.80
N PHE A 18 -3.38 5.71 0.50
CA PHE A 18 -2.64 6.80 1.13
C PHE A 18 -1.12 6.58 1.09
N PHE A 19 -0.65 5.35 1.35
CA PHE A 19 0.76 5.00 1.22
C PHE A 19 1.27 5.12 -0.23
N ILE A 20 0.45 4.77 -1.23
CA ILE A 20 0.81 4.97 -2.63
C ILE A 20 1.00 6.46 -2.93
N LEU A 21 0.09 7.33 -2.48
CA LEU A 21 0.22 8.78 -2.62
C LEU A 21 1.52 9.31 -2.00
N ILE A 22 1.84 8.88 -0.78
CA ILE A 22 3.09 9.27 -0.11
C ILE A 22 4.32 8.75 -0.86
N GLY A 23 4.30 7.50 -1.31
CA GLY A 23 5.39 6.94 -2.11
C GLY A 23 5.56 7.71 -3.43
N LEU A 24 4.48 8.19 -4.03
CA LEU A 24 4.54 8.96 -5.27
C LEU A 24 5.18 10.34 -5.03
N THR A 25 4.78 11.04 -3.96
CA THR A 25 5.38 12.34 -3.60
C THR A 25 6.85 12.20 -3.23
N LEU A 26 7.20 11.19 -2.41
CA LEU A 26 8.60 10.89 -2.08
C LEU A 26 9.42 10.50 -3.31
N GLY A 27 8.83 9.78 -4.26
CA GLY A 27 9.49 9.43 -5.51
C GLY A 27 9.84 10.66 -6.34
N VAL A 28 8.89 11.59 -6.50
CA VAL A 28 9.11 12.85 -7.22
C VAL A 28 10.21 13.68 -6.55
N ILE A 29 10.16 13.83 -5.22
CA ILE A 29 11.20 14.54 -4.45
C ILE A 29 12.55 13.85 -4.61
N GLY A 30 12.59 12.52 -4.49
CA GLY A 30 13.83 11.75 -4.65
C GLY A 30 14.46 11.90 -6.03
N VAL A 31 13.66 11.97 -7.09
CA VAL A 31 14.15 12.23 -8.45
C VAL A 31 14.69 13.65 -8.57
N LEU A 32 13.96 14.64 -8.04
CA LEU A 32 14.37 16.05 -8.07
C LEU A 32 15.72 16.25 -7.36
N ASP A 33 15.90 15.61 -6.21
CA ASP A 33 17.12 15.68 -5.39
C ASP A 33 18.22 14.70 -5.85
N HIS A 34 18.03 13.96 -6.94
CA HIS A 34 18.93 12.89 -7.40
C HIS A 34 19.29 11.87 -6.29
N ASN A 35 18.37 11.67 -5.35
CA ASN A 35 18.56 10.86 -4.17
C ASN A 35 17.99 9.44 -4.40
N ILE A 36 18.88 8.56 -4.85
CA ILE A 36 18.55 7.16 -5.14
C ILE A 36 17.93 6.45 -3.93
N LYS A 37 18.38 6.74 -2.70
CA LYS A 37 17.83 6.11 -1.49
C LYS A 37 16.37 6.48 -1.29
N THR A 38 16.01 7.74 -1.50
CA THR A 38 14.63 8.22 -1.40
C THR A 38 13.75 7.61 -2.51
N ILE A 39 14.27 7.52 -3.74
CA ILE A 39 13.57 6.87 -4.86
C ILE A 39 13.31 5.39 -4.56
N THR A 40 14.32 4.65 -4.11
CA THR A 40 14.16 3.22 -3.79
C THR A 40 13.20 3.01 -2.62
N GLY A 41 13.28 3.85 -1.58
CA GLY A 41 12.36 3.79 -0.44
C GLY A 41 10.92 4.06 -0.87
N SER A 42 10.71 5.01 -1.77
CA SER A 42 9.37 5.35 -2.25
C SER A 42 8.76 4.23 -3.10
N LEU A 43 9.55 3.60 -3.98
CA LEU A 43 9.14 2.42 -4.74
C LEU A 43 8.79 1.25 -3.82
N PHE A 44 9.56 1.06 -2.75
CA PHE A 44 9.28 0.01 -1.76
C PHE A 44 7.93 0.23 -1.06
N ILE A 45 7.63 1.48 -0.65
CA ILE A 45 6.34 1.83 -0.04
C ILE A 45 5.18 1.55 -0.99
N ILE A 46 5.30 1.96 -2.26
CA ILE A 46 4.27 1.71 -3.28
C ILE A 46 4.08 0.21 -3.48
N ALA A 47 5.16 -0.57 -3.58
CA ALA A 47 5.09 -2.01 -3.77
C ALA A 47 4.38 -2.71 -2.60
N GLN A 48 4.73 -2.36 -1.35
CA GLN A 48 4.06 -2.90 -0.16
C GLN A 48 2.57 -2.56 -0.14
N ALA A 49 2.22 -1.32 -0.47
CA ALA A 49 0.83 -0.89 -0.53
C ALA A 49 0.04 -1.62 -1.63
N ALA A 50 0.63 -1.84 -2.80
CA ALA A 50 0.02 -2.62 -3.87
C ALA A 50 -0.22 -4.08 -3.45
N ILE A 51 0.76 -4.71 -2.80
CA ILE A 51 0.65 -6.07 -2.28
C ILE A 51 -0.47 -6.15 -1.23
N ALA A 52 -0.57 -5.18 -0.31
CA ALA A 52 -1.62 -5.14 0.71
C ALA A 52 -3.03 -5.05 0.09
N ILE A 53 -3.20 -4.28 -1.00
CA ILE A 53 -4.47 -4.22 -1.74
C ILE A 53 -4.79 -5.56 -2.40
N ILE A 54 -3.80 -6.17 -3.07
CA ILE A 54 -3.96 -7.48 -3.72
C ILE A 54 -4.36 -8.54 -2.69
N TYR A 55 -3.67 -8.59 -1.55
CA TYR A 55 -4.00 -9.50 -0.46
C TYR A 55 -5.42 -9.28 0.04
N THR A 56 -5.83 -8.03 0.27
CA THR A 56 -7.19 -7.75 0.75
C THR A 56 -8.24 -8.19 -0.26
N LYS A 57 -8.01 -7.99 -1.57
CA LYS A 57 -8.92 -8.44 -2.64
C LYS A 57 -8.95 -9.96 -2.76
N SER A 58 -7.80 -10.62 -2.79
CA SER A 58 -7.69 -12.09 -2.86
C SER A 58 -8.30 -12.75 -1.63
N PHE A 59 -8.07 -12.20 -0.44
CA PHE A 59 -8.64 -12.71 0.80
C PHE A 59 -10.16 -12.54 0.83
N LYS A 60 -10.70 -11.38 0.41
CA LYS A 60 -12.14 -11.21 0.21
C LYS A 60 -12.72 -12.19 -0.81
N ARG A 61 -11.99 -12.59 -1.84
CA ARG A 61 -12.44 -13.54 -2.86
C ARG A 61 -12.47 -14.98 -2.33
N ILE A 62 -11.52 -15.36 -1.48
CA ILE A 62 -11.39 -16.72 -0.92
C ILE A 62 -12.31 -16.91 0.30
N TRP A 63 -12.46 -15.89 1.14
CA TRP A 63 -13.13 -15.97 2.45
C TRP A 63 -14.39 -15.09 2.58
N GLY A 64 -14.78 -14.39 1.51
CA GLY A 64 -15.91 -13.47 1.49
C GLY A 64 -17.18 -14.01 0.82
N GLN A 65 -17.26 -15.32 0.57
CA GLN A 65 -18.54 -16.02 0.52
C GLN A 65 -19.01 -16.31 1.94
#